data_AF-A0A7X5L8G4-F1
#
_entry.id   AF-A0A7X5L8G4-F1
#
_cell.length_a   1.000
_cell.length_b   1.000
_cell.length_c   1.000
_cell.angle_alpha   90.00
_cell.angle_beta   90.00
_cell.angle_gamma   90.00
#
_symmetry.space_group_name_H-M   'P 1'
#
loop_
_entity.id
_entity.type
_entity.pdbx_description
1 polymer ?
#
loop_
_entity_poly.entity_id
_entity_poly.type
_entity_poly.pdbx_seq_one_letter_code
_entity_poly.pdbx_strand_id
1 'polypeptide(L)'
;MKELQIERIIDNKKNTITLTEDELEKAYHIMERCYLDEDFANILSSSAQDSSIRFHSGHLEEFPEVLDWLCQYFDDIYDANMGHNDLLELALNHLHNASLNPEFFLSLSRTAPAVCMGIEKDMADCEQSCGKYYHCSNITEANDRSRQWETLASLLIMHQNGSCTCQKSGGRECSAAKYLKREWDISRFFHSEERKEAV
;
A
#
# COMPACT_ATOMS: atom_id res chain seq x y z
N MET A 1 -23.49 -24.83 -9.80
CA MET A 1 -22.76 -24.58 -8.54
C MET A 1 -23.64 -25.02 -7.38
N LYS A 2 -23.09 -25.35 -6.20
CA LYS A 2 -23.92 -25.72 -5.02
C LYS A 2 -24.43 -24.42 -4.37
N GLU A 3 -25.74 -24.23 -4.29
CA GLU A 3 -26.34 -23.18 -3.46
C GLU A 3 -25.86 -23.35 -2.00
N LEU A 4 -25.20 -22.33 -1.40
CA LEU A 4 -24.95 -22.35 0.03
C LEU A 4 -26.24 -22.01 0.78
N GLN A 5 -26.62 -22.89 1.70
CA GLN A 5 -27.63 -22.61 2.71
C GLN A 5 -26.94 -22.34 4.04
N ILE A 6 -27.11 -21.14 4.57
CA ILE A 6 -26.57 -20.73 5.87
C ILE A 6 -27.68 -20.88 6.90
N GLU A 7 -27.45 -21.72 7.91
CA GLU A 7 -28.36 -21.85 9.04
C GLU A 7 -27.88 -20.99 10.21
N ARG A 8 -28.72 -20.07 10.68
CA ARG A 8 -28.44 -19.18 11.81
C ARG A 8 -29.59 -19.21 12.81
N ILE A 9 -29.26 -19.25 14.10
CA ILE A 9 -30.25 -19.05 15.15
C ILE A 9 -30.33 -17.55 15.42
N ILE A 10 -31.49 -16.96 15.12
CA ILE A 10 -31.81 -15.56 15.42
C ILE A 10 -33.11 -15.58 16.23
N ASP A 11 -33.11 -14.93 17.40
CA ASP A 11 -34.25 -14.90 18.33
C ASP A 11 -34.80 -16.29 18.71
N ASN A 12 -33.91 -17.22 19.06
CA ASN A 12 -34.26 -18.62 19.37
C ASN A 12 -35.01 -19.38 18.26
N LYS A 13 -34.99 -18.86 17.02
CA LYS A 13 -35.56 -19.50 15.85
C LYS A 13 -34.45 -19.84 14.87
N LYS A 14 -34.53 -21.05 14.30
CA LYS A 14 -33.63 -21.49 13.23
C LYS A 14 -34.09 -20.83 11.92
N ASN A 15 -33.22 -20.00 11.36
CA ASN A 15 -33.43 -19.35 10.07
C ASN A 15 -32.48 -19.98 9.06
N THR A 16 -33.01 -20.30 7.89
CA THR A 16 -32.22 -20.78 6.75
C THR A 16 -32.19 -19.67 5.71
N ILE A 17 -31.00 -19.17 5.42
CA ILE A 17 -30.76 -18.16 4.40
C ILE A 17 -30.16 -18.89 3.20
N THR A 18 -30.80 -18.75 2.04
CA THR A 18 -30.27 -19.26 0.78
C THR A 18 -29.69 -18.09 0.02
N LEU A 19 -28.40 -18.18 -0.36
CA LEU A 19 -27.75 -17.15 -1.15
C LEU A 19 -28.06 -17.38 -2.63
N THR A 20 -28.35 -16.30 -3.35
CA THR A 20 -28.35 -16.28 -4.83
C THR A 20 -26.93 -16.52 -5.36
N GLU A 21 -26.78 -16.85 -6.65
CA GLU A 21 -25.45 -17.02 -7.26
C GLU A 21 -24.58 -15.76 -7.10
N ASP A 22 -25.14 -14.56 -7.30
CA ASP A 22 -24.43 -13.28 -7.09
C ASP A 22 -24.03 -13.06 -5.63
N GLU A 23 -24.89 -13.43 -4.67
CA GLU A 23 -24.57 -13.31 -3.24
C GLU A 23 -23.54 -14.35 -2.79
N LEU A 24 -23.57 -15.53 -3.42
CA LEU A 24 -22.61 -16.59 -3.22
C LEU A 24 -21.22 -16.15 -3.72
N GLU A 25 -21.16 -15.61 -4.93
CA GLU A 25 -19.94 -15.05 -5.52
C GLU A 25 -19.38 -13.92 -4.65
N LYS A 26 -20.23 -12.98 -4.21
CA LYS A 26 -19.82 -11.95 -3.25
C LYS A 26 -19.33 -12.51 -1.92
N ALA A 27 -19.95 -13.57 -1.41
CA ALA A 27 -19.52 -14.20 -0.16
C ALA A 27 -18.16 -14.90 -0.31
N TYR A 28 -17.92 -15.57 -1.45
CA TYR A 28 -16.62 -16.13 -1.79
C TYR A 28 -15.57 -15.02 -1.93
N HIS A 29 -15.90 -13.94 -2.61
CA HIS A 29 -15.03 -12.77 -2.75
C HIS A 29 -14.68 -12.14 -1.39
N ILE A 30 -15.65 -12.00 -0.48
CA ILE A 30 -15.39 -11.53 0.90
C ILE A 30 -14.45 -12.49 1.64
N MET A 31 -14.63 -13.80 1.47
CA MET A 31 -13.80 -14.81 2.11
C MET A 31 -12.36 -14.85 1.54
N GLU A 32 -12.20 -14.66 0.23
CA GLU A 32 -10.89 -14.50 -0.43
C GLU A 32 -10.21 -13.20 0.02
N ARG A 33 -10.98 -12.11 0.17
CA ARG A 33 -10.49 -10.84 0.71
C ARG A 33 -10.00 -10.91 2.15
N CYS A 34 -10.57 -11.79 2.98
CA CYS A 34 -10.21 -11.88 4.40
C CYS A 34 -8.73 -12.22 4.66
N TYR A 35 -8.01 -12.68 3.63
CA TYR A 35 -6.61 -13.09 3.75
C TYR A 35 -5.68 -12.43 2.72
N LEU A 36 -6.13 -11.41 1.98
CA LEU A 36 -5.28 -10.75 0.97
C LEU A 36 -4.00 -10.19 1.58
N ASP A 37 -4.09 -9.62 2.78
CA ASP A 37 -2.93 -9.10 3.53
C ASP A 37 -1.88 -10.20 3.76
N GLU A 38 -2.33 -11.36 4.27
CA GLU A 38 -1.48 -12.53 4.51
C GLU A 38 -0.96 -13.11 3.19
N ASP A 39 -1.79 -13.17 2.14
CA ASP A 39 -1.44 -13.72 0.84
C ASP A 39 -0.36 -12.88 0.14
N PHE A 40 -0.51 -11.55 0.11
CA PHE A 40 0.51 -10.65 -0.41
C PHE A 40 1.79 -10.72 0.42
N ALA A 41 1.68 -10.73 1.75
CA ALA A 41 2.84 -10.89 2.63
C ALA A 41 3.55 -12.23 2.42
N ASN A 42 2.81 -13.32 2.18
CA ASN A 42 3.38 -14.64 1.93
C ASN A 42 4.13 -14.69 0.59
N ILE A 43 3.56 -14.14 -0.48
CA ILE A 43 4.24 -14.07 -1.79
C ILE A 43 5.49 -13.21 -1.69
N LEU A 44 5.41 -12.01 -1.09
CA LEU A 44 6.58 -11.16 -0.89
C LEU A 44 7.64 -11.82 -0.01
N SER A 45 7.24 -12.57 1.03
CA SER A 45 8.15 -13.33 1.88
C SER A 45 8.85 -14.46 1.12
N SER A 46 8.14 -15.15 0.23
CA SER A 46 8.71 -16.18 -0.64
C SER A 46 9.74 -15.60 -1.63
N SER A 47 9.56 -14.33 -2.02
CA SER A 47 10.51 -13.56 -2.84
C SER A 47 11.59 -12.82 -2.04
N ALA A 48 11.61 -12.90 -0.70
CA ALA A 48 12.44 -12.05 0.15
C ALA A 48 13.96 -12.27 0.00
N GLN A 49 14.41 -13.36 -0.64
CA GLN A 49 15.82 -13.56 -0.98
C GLN A 49 16.26 -12.82 -2.25
N ASP A 50 15.32 -12.25 -3.01
CA ASP A 50 15.62 -11.37 -4.11
C ASP A 50 15.96 -9.97 -3.58
N SER A 51 17.25 -9.64 -3.55
CA SER A 51 17.72 -8.30 -3.16
C SER A 51 17.31 -7.20 -4.15
N SER A 52 16.57 -7.54 -5.20
CA SER A 52 16.17 -6.66 -6.28
C SER A 52 14.74 -6.12 -6.17
N ILE A 53 14.00 -6.46 -5.11
CA ILE A 53 12.63 -5.95 -4.86
C ILE A 53 12.65 -4.73 -3.94
N ARG A 54 11.79 -3.72 -4.22
CA ARG A 54 11.71 -2.46 -3.46
C ARG A 54 10.71 -2.49 -2.30
N PHE A 55 9.88 -3.52 -2.28
CA PHE A 55 8.86 -3.80 -1.27
C PHE A 55 9.07 -5.22 -0.76
N HIS A 56 9.09 -5.36 0.57
CA HIS A 56 9.20 -6.63 1.28
C HIS A 56 7.91 -6.86 2.07
N SER A 57 7.67 -8.08 2.51
CA SER A 57 6.45 -8.43 3.24
C SER A 57 6.23 -7.57 4.48
N GLY A 58 7.28 -7.32 5.26
CA GLY A 58 7.20 -6.43 6.43
C GLY A 58 6.86 -4.97 6.10
N HIS A 59 7.03 -4.54 4.85
CA HIS A 59 6.67 -3.18 4.43
C HIS A 59 5.15 -3.00 4.29
N LEU A 60 4.39 -4.09 4.05
CA LEU A 60 2.94 -3.99 3.95
C LEU A 60 2.29 -3.68 5.30
N GLU A 61 2.86 -4.18 6.39
CA GLU A 61 2.45 -3.81 7.76
C GLU A 61 2.86 -2.37 8.11
N GLU A 62 4.02 -1.93 7.61
CA GLU A 62 4.57 -0.60 7.89
C GLU A 62 3.84 0.52 7.10
N PHE A 63 3.45 0.23 5.87
CA PHE A 63 2.83 1.17 4.94
C PHE A 63 1.43 0.67 4.51
N PRO A 64 0.41 0.84 5.36
CA PRO A 64 -0.94 0.35 5.08
C PRO A 64 -1.52 0.92 3.78
N GLU A 65 -1.16 2.15 3.39
CA GLU A 65 -1.58 2.74 2.12
C GLU A 65 -1.09 1.97 0.87
N VAL A 66 0.02 1.23 0.98
CA VAL A 66 0.53 0.37 -0.12
C VAL A 66 -0.31 -0.90 -0.19
N LEU A 67 -0.67 -1.46 0.97
CA LEU A 67 -1.52 -2.64 1.06
C LEU A 67 -2.94 -2.34 0.57
N ASP A 68 -3.52 -1.21 0.99
CA ASP A 68 -4.83 -0.75 0.51
C ASP A 68 -4.82 -0.56 -1.02
N TRP A 69 -3.75 0.02 -1.56
CA TRP A 69 -3.60 0.19 -3.00
C TRP A 69 -3.51 -1.16 -3.75
N LEU A 70 -2.78 -2.13 -3.19
CA LEU A 70 -2.70 -3.50 -3.75
C LEU A 70 -4.06 -4.19 -3.73
N CYS A 71 -4.77 -4.11 -2.62
CA CYS A 71 -6.11 -4.70 -2.46
C CYS A 71 -7.11 -4.05 -3.43
N GLN A 72 -7.07 -2.72 -3.59
CA GLN A 72 -7.92 -2.04 -4.57
C GLN A 72 -7.59 -2.46 -6.00
N TYR A 73 -6.30 -2.54 -6.35
CA TYR A 73 -5.91 -2.99 -7.69
C TYR A 73 -6.32 -4.45 -7.94
N PHE A 74 -6.19 -5.32 -6.94
CA PHE A 74 -6.65 -6.71 -7.01
C PHE A 74 -8.15 -6.79 -7.32
N ASP A 75 -8.97 -6.01 -6.60
CA ASP A 75 -10.41 -5.92 -6.84
C ASP A 75 -10.71 -5.42 -8.28
N ASP A 76 -9.95 -4.43 -8.77
CA ASP A 76 -10.16 -3.82 -10.09
C ASP A 76 -9.80 -4.75 -11.26
N ILE A 77 -8.84 -5.66 -11.07
CA ILE A 77 -8.40 -6.62 -12.10
C ILE A 77 -9.07 -7.99 -11.98
N TYR A 78 -9.96 -8.17 -11.01
CA TYR A 78 -10.58 -9.47 -10.74
C TYR A 78 -11.28 -10.02 -11.99
N ASP A 79 -10.96 -11.27 -12.32
CA ASP A 79 -11.56 -12.03 -13.40
C ASP A 79 -11.77 -13.48 -12.93
N ALA A 80 -13.01 -13.96 -12.96
CA ALA A 80 -13.37 -15.32 -12.57
C ALA A 80 -12.67 -16.42 -13.38
N ASN A 81 -12.05 -16.09 -14.52
CA ASN A 81 -11.26 -17.01 -15.34
C ASN A 81 -9.78 -17.06 -14.94
N MET A 82 -9.34 -16.23 -13.99
CA MET A 82 -7.96 -16.17 -13.52
C MET A 82 -7.83 -16.82 -12.14
N GLY A 83 -6.70 -17.51 -11.90
CA GLY A 83 -6.41 -18.06 -10.59
C GLY A 83 -6.08 -16.95 -9.58
N HIS A 84 -6.44 -17.14 -8.32
CA HIS A 84 -6.11 -16.21 -7.23
C HIS A 84 -4.63 -15.83 -7.19
N ASN A 85 -3.74 -16.84 -7.28
CA ASN A 85 -2.29 -16.59 -7.30
C ASN A 85 -1.83 -15.79 -8.53
N ASP A 86 -2.47 -15.99 -9.69
CA ASP A 86 -2.14 -15.23 -10.90
C ASP A 86 -2.53 -13.75 -10.72
N LEU A 87 -3.68 -13.48 -10.09
CA LEU A 87 -4.13 -12.13 -9.75
C LEU A 87 -3.19 -11.46 -8.73
N LEU A 88 -2.76 -12.19 -7.71
CA LEU A 88 -1.79 -11.69 -6.72
C LEU A 88 -0.44 -11.34 -7.39
N GLU A 89 0.08 -12.22 -8.25
CA GLU A 89 1.32 -11.96 -9.00
C GLU A 89 1.17 -10.75 -9.93
N LEU A 90 0.02 -10.60 -10.59
CA LEU A 90 -0.26 -9.42 -11.42
C LEU A 90 -0.29 -8.13 -10.62
N ALA A 91 -0.91 -8.13 -9.44
CA ALA A 91 -0.95 -6.98 -8.55
C ALA A 91 0.46 -6.59 -8.05
N LEU A 92 1.29 -7.57 -7.67
CA LEU A 92 2.67 -7.31 -7.24
C LEU A 92 3.56 -6.84 -8.40
N ASN A 93 3.40 -7.40 -9.60
CA ASN A 93 4.07 -6.90 -10.79
C ASN A 93 3.64 -5.46 -11.12
N HIS A 94 2.36 -5.15 -10.92
CA HIS A 94 1.86 -3.79 -11.08
C HIS A 94 2.51 -2.84 -10.05
N LEU A 95 2.59 -3.22 -8.77
CA LEU A 95 3.32 -2.47 -7.73
C LEU A 95 4.77 -2.20 -8.13
N HIS A 96 5.50 -3.22 -8.59
CA HIS A 96 6.89 -3.06 -9.01
C HIS A 96 7.05 -2.05 -10.16
N ASN A 97 6.13 -2.04 -11.11
CA ASN A 97 6.15 -1.09 -12.22
C ASN A 97 5.72 0.31 -11.78
N ALA A 98 4.64 0.42 -11.01
CA ALA A 98 4.13 1.68 -10.48
C ALA A 98 5.17 2.38 -9.60
N SER A 99 5.95 1.62 -8.81
CA SER A 99 7.02 2.13 -7.95
C SER A 99 8.17 2.85 -8.67
N LEU A 100 8.22 2.79 -10.00
CA LEU A 100 9.20 3.55 -10.79
C LEU A 100 8.73 4.97 -11.11
N ASN A 101 7.44 5.25 -10.93
CA ASN A 101 6.81 6.49 -11.35
C ASN A 101 6.54 7.40 -10.15
N PRO A 102 6.94 8.68 -10.18
CA PRO A 102 6.60 9.66 -9.15
C PRO A 102 5.11 9.74 -8.83
N GLU A 103 4.23 9.61 -9.83
CA GLU A 103 2.77 9.73 -9.64
C GLU A 103 2.20 8.67 -8.68
N PHE A 104 2.81 7.48 -8.65
CA PHE A 104 2.42 6.44 -7.68
C PHE A 104 2.62 6.93 -6.25
N PHE A 105 3.79 7.49 -5.92
CA PHE A 105 4.05 8.00 -4.58
C PHE A 105 3.20 9.23 -4.24
N LEU A 106 2.88 10.07 -5.24
CA LEU A 106 1.91 11.16 -5.05
C LEU A 106 0.51 10.62 -4.73
N SER A 107 0.08 9.52 -5.34
CA SER A 107 -1.19 8.88 -4.97
C SER A 107 -1.16 8.35 -3.53
N LEU A 108 -0.08 7.66 -3.12
CA LEU A 108 0.09 7.18 -1.74
C LEU A 108 0.11 8.32 -0.72
N SER A 109 0.72 9.46 -1.04
CA SER A 109 0.75 10.62 -0.14
C SER A 109 -0.64 11.16 0.20
N ARG A 110 -1.61 10.99 -0.71
CA ARG A 110 -2.99 11.46 -0.55
C ARG A 110 -3.83 10.48 0.23
N THR A 111 -3.49 9.19 0.18
CA THR A 111 -4.20 8.11 0.87
C THR A 111 -3.52 7.71 2.18
N ALA A 112 -2.37 8.30 2.51
CA ALA A 112 -1.66 8.04 3.74
C ALA A 112 -2.59 8.28 4.96
N PRO A 113 -2.90 7.24 5.74
CA PRO A 113 -3.93 7.33 6.77
C PRO A 113 -3.50 8.23 7.92
N ALA A 114 -4.44 9.02 8.44
CA ALA A 114 -4.27 9.79 9.65
C ALA A 114 -5.08 9.17 10.79
N VAL A 115 -4.44 8.84 11.90
CA VAL A 115 -5.15 8.36 13.09
C VAL A 115 -5.46 9.56 13.98
N CYS A 116 -6.74 9.97 14.06
CA CYS A 116 -7.20 10.97 15.04
C CYS A 116 -8.05 10.29 16.11
N MET A 117 -7.66 10.48 17.38
CA MET A 117 -8.35 9.90 18.56
C MET A 117 -8.48 8.36 18.51
N GLY A 118 -7.49 7.65 17.95
CA GLY A 118 -7.50 6.19 17.89
C GLY A 118 -8.42 5.60 16.82
N ILE A 119 -8.92 6.41 15.88
CA ILE A 119 -9.67 5.96 14.71
C ILE A 119 -8.92 6.43 13.47
N GLU A 120 -8.70 5.51 12.54
CA GLU A 120 -8.13 5.78 11.23
C GLU A 120 -9.12 6.55 10.35
N LYS A 121 -8.68 7.66 9.78
CA LYS A 121 -9.49 8.56 8.95
C LYS A 121 -8.65 9.18 7.84
N ASP A 122 -9.33 9.69 6.82
CA ASP A 122 -8.73 10.60 5.85
C ASP A 122 -8.16 11.85 6.55
N MET A 123 -7.05 12.36 6.02
CA MET A 123 -6.36 13.55 6.52
C MET A 123 -7.27 14.79 6.53
N ALA A 124 -8.11 14.97 5.50
CA ALA A 124 -9.02 16.12 5.41
C ALA A 124 -10.10 16.11 6.50
N ASP A 125 -10.60 14.92 6.85
CA ASP A 125 -11.60 14.72 7.91
C ASP A 125 -10.98 14.91 9.31
N CYS A 126 -9.70 14.58 9.45
CA CYS A 126 -8.89 14.85 10.63
C CYS A 126 -8.64 16.35 10.81
N GLU A 127 -8.24 17.09 9.78
CA GLU A 127 -7.93 18.52 9.89
C GLU A 127 -9.13 19.36 10.38
N GLN A 128 -10.35 19.05 9.91
CA GLN A 128 -11.57 19.74 10.35
C GLN A 128 -11.94 19.45 11.82
N SER A 129 -11.68 18.25 12.31
CA SER A 129 -12.09 17.81 13.64
C SER A 129 -11.05 18.13 14.72
N CYS A 130 -9.76 18.03 14.37
CA CYS A 130 -8.68 18.00 15.35
C CYS A 130 -8.07 19.42 15.57
N GLY A 131 -8.43 20.42 14.75
CA GLY A 131 -8.15 21.85 15.01
C GLY A 131 -8.76 22.42 16.30
N LYS A 132 -9.68 21.68 16.95
CA LYS A 132 -10.28 22.01 18.26
C LYS A 132 -9.64 21.31 19.47
N TYR A 133 -8.83 20.26 19.27
CA TYR A 133 -8.30 19.45 20.38
C TYR A 133 -6.80 19.14 20.19
N TYR A 134 -5.98 19.61 21.14
CA TYR A 134 -4.50 19.55 21.16
C TYR A 134 -3.90 18.13 21.28
N HIS A 135 -4.64 17.06 20.96
CA HIS A 135 -4.29 15.66 21.22
C HIS A 135 -4.33 14.81 19.94
N CYS A 136 -3.52 15.18 18.95
CA CYS A 136 -3.33 14.39 17.73
C CYS A 136 -1.84 14.15 17.47
N SER A 137 -1.24 13.29 18.29
CA SER A 137 0.13 12.81 18.07
C SER A 137 0.27 12.14 16.71
N ASN A 138 -0.71 11.34 16.28
CA ASN A 138 -0.58 10.49 15.09
C ASN A 138 -0.97 11.19 13.77
N ILE A 139 -1.59 12.38 13.82
CA ILE A 139 -1.71 13.26 12.62
C ILE A 139 -0.34 13.78 12.23
N THR A 140 0.53 14.04 13.21
CA THR A 140 1.90 14.51 12.92
C THR A 140 2.69 13.43 12.19
N GLU A 141 2.60 12.17 12.64
CA GLU A 141 3.22 11.02 11.97
C GLU A 141 2.63 10.74 10.58
N ALA A 142 1.32 10.87 10.40
CA ALA A 142 0.66 10.73 9.08
C ALA A 142 1.07 11.85 8.11
N ASN A 143 1.14 13.09 8.59
CA ASN A 143 1.67 14.22 7.82
C ASN A 143 3.14 14.02 7.47
N ASP A 144 3.93 13.44 8.37
CA ASP A 144 5.33 13.12 8.10
C ASP A 144 5.46 12.00 7.06
N ARG A 145 4.59 10.98 7.10
CA ARG A 145 4.54 9.89 6.12
C ARG A 145 4.12 10.36 4.74
N SER A 146 3.05 11.15 4.66
CA SER A 146 2.58 11.78 3.42
C SER A 146 3.69 12.63 2.80
N ARG A 147 4.37 13.47 3.59
CA ARG A 147 5.53 14.25 3.13
C ARG A 147 6.70 13.38 2.66
N GLN A 148 6.94 12.23 3.30
CA GLN A 148 8.00 11.31 2.88
C GLN A 148 7.70 10.75 1.48
N TRP A 149 6.45 10.37 1.19
CA TRP A 149 6.04 9.97 -0.16
C TRP A 149 6.21 11.09 -1.19
N GLU A 150 5.77 12.31 -0.87
CA GLU A 150 5.97 13.49 -1.73
C GLU A 150 7.45 13.78 -1.98
N THR A 151 8.29 13.58 -0.96
CA THR A 151 9.74 13.75 -1.06
C THR A 151 10.34 12.72 -2.02
N LEU A 152 9.94 11.44 -1.93
CA LEU A 152 10.40 10.42 -2.86
C LEU A 152 9.99 10.74 -4.30
N ALA A 153 8.72 11.13 -4.51
CA ALA A 153 8.23 11.56 -5.81
C ALA A 153 9.08 12.71 -6.38
N SER A 154 9.32 13.75 -5.57
CA SER A 154 10.12 14.92 -5.96
C SER A 154 11.55 14.55 -6.33
N LEU A 155 12.20 13.68 -5.55
CA LEU A 155 13.54 13.19 -5.83
C LEU A 155 13.61 12.40 -7.14
N LEU A 156 12.61 11.57 -7.43
CA LEU A 156 12.50 10.84 -8.69
C LEU A 156 12.32 11.78 -9.88
N ILE A 157 11.44 12.78 -9.77
CA ILE A 157 11.24 13.82 -10.80
C ILE A 157 12.55 14.56 -11.08
N MET A 158 13.23 15.03 -10.02
CA MET A 158 14.52 15.71 -10.17
C MET A 158 15.59 14.82 -10.84
N HIS A 159 15.61 13.53 -10.51
CA HIS A 159 16.54 12.57 -11.12
C HIS A 159 16.23 12.34 -12.60
N GLN A 160 14.96 12.08 -12.93
CA GLN A 160 14.49 11.88 -14.31
C GLN A 160 14.75 13.11 -15.20
N ASN A 161 14.58 14.32 -14.64
CA ASN A 161 14.87 15.58 -15.33
C ASN A 161 16.37 15.93 -15.38
N GLY A 162 17.26 15.08 -14.86
CA GLY A 162 18.70 15.33 -14.82
C GLY A 162 19.12 16.49 -13.92
N SER A 163 18.21 17.00 -13.09
CA SER A 163 18.46 18.14 -12.20
C SER A 163 19.16 17.74 -10.89
N CYS A 164 19.41 16.44 -10.70
CA CYS A 164 20.12 15.90 -9.54
C CYS A 164 21.65 16.03 -9.64
N THR A 165 22.34 15.75 -8.53
CA THR A 165 23.81 15.81 -8.45
C THR A 165 24.53 14.66 -9.15
N CYS A 166 23.84 13.58 -9.53
CA CYS A 166 24.45 12.37 -10.11
C CYS A 166 25.20 12.62 -11.42
N GLN A 167 24.75 13.58 -12.22
CA GLN A 167 25.35 13.89 -13.52
C GLN A 167 26.56 14.85 -13.42
N LYS A 168 26.86 15.36 -12.21
CA LYS A 168 28.03 16.21 -11.98
C LYS A 168 29.28 15.34 -11.84
N SER A 169 30.40 15.76 -12.42
CA SER A 169 31.68 15.04 -12.32
C SER A 169 32.12 14.87 -10.86
N GLY A 170 32.22 13.62 -10.39
CA GLY A 170 32.51 13.30 -8.99
C GLY A 170 31.30 13.38 -8.04
N GLY A 171 30.09 13.55 -8.57
CA GLY A 171 28.85 13.54 -7.80
C GLY A 171 28.57 12.17 -7.18
N ARG A 172 28.20 12.15 -5.89
CA ARG A 172 27.66 10.95 -5.26
C ARG A 172 26.27 10.65 -5.83
N GLU A 173 25.90 9.37 -5.83
CA GLU A 173 24.57 8.94 -6.20
C GLU A 173 23.52 9.50 -5.23
N CYS A 174 22.51 10.18 -5.77
CA CYS A 174 21.38 10.68 -5.00
C CYS A 174 20.46 9.53 -4.60
N SER A 175 19.63 9.77 -3.58
CA SER A 175 18.71 8.77 -3.04
C SER A 175 17.77 8.17 -4.10
N ALA A 176 17.29 8.98 -5.05
CA ALA A 176 16.48 8.49 -6.17
C ALA A 176 17.25 7.50 -7.06
N ALA A 177 18.53 7.74 -7.34
CA ALA A 177 19.36 6.81 -8.11
C ALA A 177 19.56 5.49 -7.37
N LYS A 178 19.88 5.55 -6.07
CA LYS A 178 20.01 4.37 -5.19
C LYS A 178 18.71 3.56 -5.15
N TYR A 179 17.57 4.22 -5.02
CA TYR A 179 16.25 3.58 -5.04
C TYR A 179 15.93 2.92 -6.38
N LEU A 180 16.16 3.62 -7.51
CA LEU A 180 15.89 3.09 -8.84
C LEU A 180 16.78 1.87 -9.15
N LYS A 181 18.03 1.89 -8.70
CA LYS A 181 18.99 0.78 -8.77
C LYS A 181 18.74 -0.35 -7.77
N ARG A 182 17.73 -0.21 -6.90
CA ARG A 182 17.35 -1.19 -5.87
C ARG A 182 18.40 -1.36 -4.77
N GLU A 183 19.26 -0.35 -4.58
CA GLU A 183 20.16 -0.30 -3.41
C GLU A 183 19.42 0.16 -2.15
N TRP A 184 18.37 0.97 -2.35
CA TRP A 184 17.43 1.38 -1.31
C TRP A 184 16.06 0.80 -1.61
N ASP A 185 15.51 0.08 -0.64
CA ASP A 185 14.08 -0.22 -0.58
C ASP A 185 13.32 0.95 0.04
N ILE A 186 12.00 0.78 0.21
CA ILE A 186 11.18 1.87 0.71
C ILE A 186 11.41 2.17 2.19
N SER A 187 11.56 1.17 3.07
CA SER A 187 11.83 1.41 4.50
C SER A 187 13.19 2.08 4.70
N ARG A 188 14.23 1.71 3.93
CA ARG A 188 15.52 2.39 3.96
C ARG A 188 15.39 3.84 3.52
N PHE A 189 14.56 4.16 2.53
CA PHE A 189 14.28 5.55 2.19
C PHE A 189 13.60 6.30 3.35
N PHE A 190 12.60 5.70 3.98
CA PHE A 190 11.85 6.30 5.08
C PHE A 190 12.69 6.55 6.33
N HIS A 191 13.61 5.64 6.66
CA HIS A 191 14.35 5.67 7.93
C HIS A 191 15.81 6.14 7.81
N SER A 192 16.34 6.30 6.59
CA SER A 192 17.74 6.72 6.43
C SER A 192 17.96 8.18 6.79
N GLU A 193 18.90 8.42 7.71
CA GLU A 193 19.42 9.74 8.05
C GLU A 193 20.17 10.40 6.87
N GLU A 194 20.68 9.61 5.92
CA GLU A 194 21.37 10.12 4.71
C GLU A 194 20.43 10.94 3.80
N ARG A 195 19.11 10.92 4.04
CA ARG A 195 18.14 11.74 3.29
C ARG A 195 18.31 13.25 3.51
N LYS A 196 18.91 13.66 4.64
CA LYS A 196 18.99 15.07 5.07
C LYS A 196 20.03 15.89 4.29
N GLU A 197 20.87 15.26 3.46
CA GLU A 197 21.94 15.94 2.71
C GLU A 197 21.52 16.48 1.32
N ALA A 198 20.24 16.36 0.94
CA ALA A 198 19.77 16.69 -0.42
C ALA A 198 18.86 17.94 -0.54
N VAL A 199 18.78 18.78 0.50
CA VAL A 199 18.06 20.08 0.46
C VAL A 199 19.07 21.23 0.37
#